data_AF-A0A397V019-F1
#
_entry.id   AF-A0A397V019-F1
#
_cell.length_a   1.000
_cell.length_b   1.000
_cell.length_c   1.000
_cell.angle_alpha   90.00
_cell.angle_beta   90.00
_cell.angle_gamma   90.00
#
_symmetry.space_group_name_H-M   'P 1'
#
loop_
_entity.id
_entity.type
_entity.pdbx_description
1 polymer ?
#
loop_
_entity_poly.entity_id
_entity_poly.type
_entity_poly.pdbx_seq_one_letter_code
_entity_poly.pdbx_strand_id
1 'polypeptide(L)'
;MRKNRRLGGLFKCLQEKLPVLRTLARRRKNIYRDSNCISCKNGKEEDQDHLSECSKYKDLWNNLEETAIQAAWTAVPADMRHSKVKDQLRKAFWGSTQKERISTRKGLVKGLIREETFTKVLLLLKGKVKEATCFCDCASVVAWNIFYEEIWRIRCEDMIKWEKSNGICRRDKFENKRKKNPKDPRKDQLKKELLSEKEKKKLRQEIKEKELAEKCRREKLLEEFIEKLIAKGEKPFWYGL
;
A
#
# COMPACT_ATOMS: atom_id res chain seq x y z
N MET A 1 -0.80 -17.82 -10.51
CA MET A 1 0.21 -16.73 -10.42
C MET A 1 -0.32 -15.32 -10.01
N ARG A 2 -1.64 -15.05 -9.91
CA ARG A 2 -2.17 -13.72 -9.52
C ARG A 2 -1.99 -13.33 -8.04
N LYS A 3 -1.99 -14.30 -7.10
CA LYS A 3 -1.92 -14.06 -5.64
C LYS A 3 -0.67 -13.28 -5.21
N ASN A 4 0.51 -13.54 -5.80
CA ASN A 4 1.75 -12.85 -5.44
C ASN A 4 1.79 -11.36 -5.83
N ARG A 5 1.02 -10.92 -6.84
CA ARG A 5 1.01 -9.51 -7.25
C ARG A 5 0.21 -8.64 -6.30
N ARG A 6 -0.94 -9.12 -5.83
CA ARG A 6 -1.78 -8.41 -4.86
C ARG A 6 -1.08 -8.26 -3.53
N LEU A 7 -0.52 -9.35 -2.99
CA LEU A 7 0.26 -9.29 -1.76
C LEU A 7 1.45 -8.33 -1.88
N GLY A 8 2.20 -8.40 -2.99
CA GLY A 8 3.29 -7.45 -3.26
C GLY A 8 2.80 -5.99 -3.43
N GLY A 9 1.59 -5.78 -3.92
CA GLY A 9 0.93 -4.48 -3.96
C GLY A 9 0.59 -3.95 -2.58
N LEU A 10 -0.03 -4.80 -1.75
CA LEU A 10 -0.39 -4.51 -0.37
C LEU A 10 0.83 -4.11 0.47
N PHE A 11 1.92 -4.87 0.39
CA PHE A 11 3.17 -4.51 1.07
C PHE A 11 3.74 -3.17 0.61
N LYS A 12 3.62 -2.84 -0.69
CA LYS A 12 4.03 -1.52 -1.18
C LYS A 12 3.14 -0.41 -0.65
N CYS A 13 1.83 -0.64 -0.53
CA CYS A 13 0.92 0.32 0.08
C CYS A 13 1.27 0.55 1.55
N LEU A 14 1.42 -0.53 2.32
CA LEU A 14 1.76 -0.46 3.75
C LEU A 14 3.06 0.33 4.00
N GLN A 15 4.07 0.13 3.13
CA GLN A 15 5.35 0.83 3.23
C GLN A 15 5.38 2.20 2.52
N GLU A 16 4.25 2.66 1.97
CA GLU A 16 4.16 3.91 1.19
C GLU A 16 5.16 3.98 0.02
N LYS A 17 5.41 2.83 -0.62
CA LYS A 17 6.37 2.66 -1.73
C LYS A 17 5.70 2.53 -3.09
N LEU A 18 4.40 2.81 -3.19
CA LEU A 18 3.71 2.84 -4.47
C LEU A 18 4.40 3.82 -5.44
N PRO A 19 4.44 3.50 -6.74
CA PRO A 19 4.99 4.39 -7.77
C PRO A 19 4.04 5.54 -8.11
N VAL A 20 3.58 6.29 -7.10
CA VAL A 20 2.88 7.58 -7.25
C VAL A 20 3.86 8.67 -7.70
N LEU A 21 3.38 9.75 -8.34
CA LEU A 21 4.26 10.77 -8.92
C LEU A 21 5.21 11.40 -7.91
N ARG A 22 4.80 11.65 -6.66
CA ARG A 22 5.72 12.08 -5.58
C ARG A 22 6.92 11.13 -5.43
N THR A 23 6.66 9.83 -5.40
CA THR A 23 7.71 8.80 -5.28
C THR A 23 8.55 8.70 -6.55
N LEU A 24 7.94 8.84 -7.73
CA LEU A 24 8.64 8.79 -9.01
C LEU A 24 9.54 10.01 -9.21
N ALA A 25 9.05 11.23 -8.94
CA ALA A 25 9.81 12.48 -8.99
C ALA A 25 10.99 12.46 -8.03
N ARG A 26 10.80 11.97 -6.80
CA ARG A 26 11.90 11.77 -5.84
C ARG A 26 12.98 10.81 -6.36
N ARG A 27 12.59 9.73 -7.06
CA ARG A 27 13.54 8.72 -7.57
C ARG A 27 14.19 9.11 -8.89
N ARG A 28 13.50 9.86 -9.74
CA ARG A 28 13.89 10.19 -11.12
C ARG A 28 13.43 11.61 -11.50
N LYS A 29 13.94 12.61 -10.78
CA LYS A 29 13.65 14.04 -11.03
C LYS A 29 13.97 14.48 -12.47
N ASN A 30 14.89 13.79 -13.13
CA ASN A 30 15.24 14.04 -14.52
C ASN A 30 14.15 13.63 -15.53
N ILE A 31 13.21 12.77 -15.14
CA ILE A 31 12.08 12.32 -15.97
C ILE A 31 10.78 12.95 -15.47
N TYR A 32 10.50 12.82 -14.18
CA TYR A 32 9.28 13.34 -13.56
C TYR A 32 9.62 14.63 -12.83
N ARG A 33 9.33 15.77 -13.48
CA ARG A 33 9.69 17.11 -12.98
C ARG A 33 8.74 17.63 -11.90
N ASP A 34 7.47 17.24 -12.01
CA ASP A 34 6.39 17.61 -11.10
C ASP A 34 5.85 16.35 -10.40
N SER A 35 5.37 16.52 -9.17
CA SER A 35 4.70 15.49 -8.37
C SER A 35 3.17 15.62 -8.37
N ASN A 36 2.60 16.63 -9.05
CA ASN A 36 1.16 16.86 -9.13
C ASN A 36 0.39 15.75 -9.84
N CYS A 37 -0.81 15.46 -9.35
CA CYS A 37 -1.68 14.43 -9.88
C CYS A 37 -2.18 14.74 -11.28
N ILE A 38 -1.75 13.92 -12.25
CA ILE A 38 -2.15 14.00 -13.66
C ILE A 38 -3.63 13.65 -13.90
N SER A 39 -4.23 12.87 -13.00
CA SER A 39 -5.60 12.37 -13.15
C SER A 39 -6.65 13.40 -12.72
N CYS A 40 -6.43 14.11 -11.60
CA CYS A 40 -7.39 15.14 -11.16
C CYS A 40 -7.08 16.54 -11.68
N LYS A 41 -5.83 16.83 -12.07
CA LYS A 41 -5.39 18.13 -12.62
C LYS A 41 -5.69 19.35 -11.73
N ASN A 42 -5.89 19.14 -10.42
CA ASN A 42 -6.19 20.19 -9.45
C ASN A 42 -4.93 20.80 -8.80
N GLY A 43 -3.73 20.56 -9.35
CA GLY A 43 -2.46 21.04 -8.78
C GLY A 43 -2.09 20.45 -7.42
N LYS A 44 -2.75 19.37 -6.98
CA LYS A 44 -2.41 18.64 -5.75
C LYS A 44 -1.30 17.62 -6.00
N GLU A 45 -0.33 17.53 -5.10
CA GLU A 45 0.70 16.48 -5.11
C GLU A 45 0.08 15.08 -5.03
N GLU A 46 0.50 14.17 -5.92
CA GLU A 46 0.09 12.76 -5.92
C GLU A 46 1.01 11.94 -5.01
N ASP A 47 0.62 11.87 -3.74
CA ASP A 47 1.09 10.83 -2.83
C ASP A 47 0.08 9.67 -2.73
N GLN A 48 0.36 8.69 -1.87
CA GLN A 48 -0.53 7.54 -1.71
C GLN A 48 -1.87 7.92 -1.08
N ASP A 49 -1.87 8.88 -0.16
CA ASP A 49 -3.08 9.34 0.52
C ASP A 49 -3.98 10.11 -0.44
N HIS A 50 -3.40 10.82 -1.43
CA HIS A 50 -4.14 11.50 -2.49
C HIS A 50 -5.10 10.55 -3.23
N LEU A 51 -4.75 9.27 -3.40
CA LEU A 51 -5.63 8.29 -4.06
C LEU A 51 -6.98 8.13 -3.35
N SER A 52 -7.05 8.44 -2.05
CA SER A 52 -8.27 8.35 -1.23
C SER A 52 -9.19 9.57 -1.36
N GLU A 53 -8.65 10.71 -1.82
CA GLU A 53 -9.33 12.00 -1.93
C GLU A 53 -9.38 12.57 -3.36
N CYS A 54 -8.72 11.90 -4.31
CA CYS A 54 -8.64 12.31 -5.70
C CYS A 54 -10.05 12.43 -6.32
N SER A 55 -10.39 13.60 -6.84
CA SER A 55 -11.71 13.87 -7.42
C SER A 55 -12.04 12.96 -8.60
N LYS A 56 -11.03 12.56 -9.39
CA LYS A 56 -11.18 11.63 -10.51
C LYS A 56 -11.75 10.27 -10.08
N TYR A 57 -11.46 9.83 -8.86
CA TYR A 57 -11.87 8.51 -8.35
C TYR A 57 -13.05 8.58 -7.39
N LYS A 58 -13.73 9.74 -7.27
CA LYS A 58 -14.82 9.95 -6.31
C LYS A 58 -15.94 8.93 -6.48
N ASP A 59 -16.40 8.71 -7.70
CA ASP A 59 -17.52 7.80 -7.98
C ASP A 59 -17.11 6.33 -7.83
N LEU A 60 -15.88 5.99 -8.23
CA LEU A 60 -15.32 4.66 -7.98
C LEU A 60 -15.25 4.36 -6.48
N TRP A 61 -14.83 5.32 -5.66
CA TRP A 61 -14.85 5.17 -4.21
C TRP A 61 -16.27 5.00 -3.66
N ASN A 62 -17.25 5.77 -4.13
CA ASN A 62 -18.64 5.62 -3.67
C ASN A 62 -19.20 4.23 -3.99
N ASN A 63 -18.95 3.74 -5.21
CA ASN A 63 -19.38 2.41 -5.63
C ASN A 63 -18.66 1.29 -4.86
N LEU A 64 -17.36 1.46 -4.63
CA LEU A 64 -16.54 0.55 -3.84
C LEU A 64 -17.06 0.43 -2.41
N GLU A 65 -17.33 1.57 -1.76
CA GLU A 65 -17.83 1.59 -0.38
C GLU A 65 -19.17 0.87 -0.24
N GLU A 66 -20.11 1.10 -1.17
CA GLU A 66 -21.40 0.41 -1.15
C GLU A 66 -21.24 -1.09 -1.42
N THR A 67 -20.40 -1.47 -2.38
CA THR A 67 -20.14 -2.87 -2.72
C THR A 67 -19.52 -3.63 -1.54
N ALA A 68 -18.58 -3.01 -0.84
CA ALA A 68 -17.94 -3.60 0.33
C ALA A 68 -18.93 -3.83 1.48
N ILE A 69 -19.81 -2.86 1.75
CA ILE A 69 -20.86 -3.03 2.78
C ILE A 69 -21.87 -4.08 2.35
N GLN A 70 -22.27 -4.12 1.07
CA GLN A 70 -23.19 -5.13 0.57
C GLN A 70 -22.62 -6.54 0.69
N ALA A 71 -21.32 -6.72 0.42
CA ALA A 71 -20.65 -8.00 0.61
C ALA A 71 -20.54 -8.38 2.09
N ALA A 72 -20.17 -7.44 2.96
CA ALA A 72 -20.07 -7.68 4.40
C ALA A 72 -21.43 -7.92 5.07
N TRP A 73 -22.51 -7.40 4.48
CA TRP A 73 -23.88 -7.56 4.99
C TRP A 73 -24.32 -9.03 5.11
N THR A 74 -23.74 -9.92 4.31
CA THR A 74 -24.03 -11.37 4.40
C THR A 74 -23.52 -11.99 5.70
N ALA A 75 -22.55 -11.37 6.38
CA ALA A 75 -22.04 -11.81 7.67
C ALA A 75 -22.94 -11.40 8.86
N VAL A 76 -23.89 -10.47 8.63
CA VAL A 76 -24.78 -10.00 9.69
C VAL A 76 -25.86 -11.06 9.96
N PRO A 77 -26.19 -11.35 11.24
CA PRO A 77 -27.27 -12.28 11.60
C PRO A 77 -28.61 -11.90 10.98
N ALA A 78 -29.37 -12.89 10.51
CA ALA A 78 -30.62 -12.67 9.77
C ALA A 78 -31.66 -11.86 10.56
N ASP A 79 -31.75 -12.09 11.87
CA ASP A 79 -32.60 -11.36 12.82
C ASP A 79 -32.25 -9.87 12.95
N MET A 80 -31.05 -9.48 12.53
CA MET A 80 -30.56 -8.09 12.58
C MET A 80 -30.54 -7.41 11.21
N ARG A 81 -30.97 -8.11 10.13
CA ARG A 81 -30.87 -7.61 8.76
C ARG A 81 -31.97 -6.60 8.40
N HIS A 82 -31.90 -5.41 8.98
CA HIS A 82 -32.76 -4.29 8.63
C HIS A 82 -31.96 -3.15 7.98
N SER A 83 -32.61 -2.39 7.08
CA SER A 83 -31.97 -1.29 6.32
C SER A 83 -31.31 -0.24 7.23
N LYS A 84 -31.94 0.08 8.37
CA LYS A 84 -31.39 1.00 9.38
C LYS A 84 -30.06 0.49 9.97
N VAL A 85 -29.96 -0.81 10.24
CA VAL A 85 -28.73 -1.44 10.76
C VAL A 85 -27.64 -1.43 9.70
N LYS A 86 -27.98 -1.70 8.43
CA LYS A 86 -27.02 -1.61 7.32
C LYS A 86 -26.44 -0.20 7.19
N ASP A 87 -27.26 0.84 7.28
CA ASP A 87 -26.78 2.23 7.24
C ASP A 87 -25.92 2.59 8.46
N GLN A 88 -26.29 2.13 9.66
CA GLN A 88 -25.48 2.32 10.87
C GLN A 88 -24.12 1.63 10.75
N LEU A 89 -24.07 0.39 10.26
CA LEU A 89 -22.82 -0.34 10.03
C LEU A 89 -21.97 0.33 8.94
N ARG A 90 -22.59 0.83 7.88
CA ARG A 90 -21.89 1.63 6.85
C ARG A 90 -21.21 2.85 7.45
N LYS A 91 -21.94 3.60 8.28
CA LYS A 91 -21.42 4.80 8.98
C LYS A 91 -20.38 4.44 10.03
N ALA A 92 -20.52 3.32 10.73
CA ALA A 92 -19.54 2.84 11.70
C ALA A 92 -18.24 2.42 11.01
N PHE A 93 -18.34 1.73 9.87
CA PHE A 93 -17.20 1.24 9.10
C PHE A 93 -16.46 2.37 8.39
N TRP A 94 -17.16 3.13 7.55
CA TRP A 94 -16.55 4.17 6.72
C TRP A 94 -16.41 5.52 7.42
N GLY A 95 -17.34 5.86 8.31
CA GLY A 95 -17.50 7.20 8.86
C GLY A 95 -18.82 7.84 8.41
N SER A 96 -19.30 8.79 9.22
CA SER A 96 -20.53 9.55 8.94
C SER A 96 -20.26 10.82 8.15
N THR A 97 -19.04 11.36 8.23
CA THR A 97 -18.65 12.57 7.50
C THR A 97 -17.68 12.26 6.36
N GLN A 98 -17.58 13.16 5.38
CA GLN A 98 -16.62 13.01 4.28
C GLN A 98 -15.16 12.95 4.77
N LYS A 99 -14.83 13.68 5.82
CA LYS A 99 -13.49 13.68 6.44
C LYS A 99 -13.16 12.31 7.06
N GLU A 100 -14.12 11.73 7.78
CA GLU A 100 -13.97 10.38 8.34
C GLU A 100 -13.86 9.32 7.24
N ARG A 101 -14.71 9.39 6.22
CA ARG A 101 -14.64 8.50 5.04
C ARG A 101 -13.26 8.53 4.39
N ILE A 102 -12.73 9.73 4.11
CA ILE A 102 -11.38 9.88 3.56
C ILE A 102 -10.33 9.29 4.50
N SER A 103 -10.46 9.53 5.81
CA SER A 103 -9.55 8.97 6.81
C SER A 103 -9.55 7.43 6.79
N THR A 104 -10.73 6.82 6.72
CA THR A 104 -10.87 5.35 6.60
C THR A 104 -10.29 4.84 5.29
N ARG A 105 -10.55 5.53 4.16
CA ARG A 105 -9.96 5.19 2.85
C ARG A 105 -8.43 5.20 2.89
N LYS A 106 -7.82 6.20 3.53
CA LYS A 106 -6.35 6.30 3.68
C LYS A 106 -5.77 5.11 4.43
N GLY A 107 -6.41 4.71 5.54
CA GLY A 107 -6.08 3.48 6.25
C GLY A 107 -6.23 2.26 5.36
N LEU A 108 -7.40 2.12 4.70
CA LEU A 108 -7.72 0.99 3.85
C LEU A 108 -6.71 0.81 2.71
N VAL A 109 -6.33 1.89 2.01
CA VAL A 109 -5.31 1.83 0.94
C VAL A 109 -4.00 1.24 1.45
N LYS A 110 -3.58 1.62 2.66
CA LYS A 110 -2.39 1.09 3.37
C LYS A 110 -2.59 -0.31 3.91
N GLY A 111 -3.81 -0.81 3.86
CA GLY A 111 -4.15 -2.12 4.35
C GLY A 111 -4.59 -2.17 5.82
N LEU A 112 -4.93 -1.01 6.37
CA LEU A 112 -5.15 -0.83 7.80
C LEU A 112 -6.61 -0.52 8.07
N ILE A 113 -7.10 -1.01 9.19
CA ILE A 113 -8.37 -0.60 9.79
C ILE A 113 -8.10 -0.10 11.21
N ARG A 114 -8.90 0.86 11.66
CA ARG A 114 -8.79 1.38 13.03
C ARG A 114 -9.54 0.48 14.00
N GLU A 115 -8.98 0.33 15.19
CA GLU A 115 -9.62 -0.41 16.28
C GLU A 115 -10.99 0.20 16.66
N GLU A 116 -11.10 1.53 16.65
CA GLU A 116 -12.38 2.24 16.85
C GLU A 116 -13.47 1.79 15.87
N THR A 117 -13.10 1.47 14.63
CA THR A 117 -14.04 1.00 13.62
C THR A 117 -14.62 -0.36 14.02
N PHE A 118 -13.76 -1.28 14.46
CA PHE A 118 -14.18 -2.59 14.97
C PHE A 118 -15.08 -2.45 16.20
N THR A 119 -14.70 -1.61 17.16
CA THR A 119 -15.50 -1.38 18.38
C THR A 119 -16.89 -0.86 18.06
N LYS A 120 -17.03 0.09 17.12
CA LYS A 120 -18.34 0.61 16.69
C LYS A 120 -19.20 -0.48 16.04
N VAL A 121 -18.61 -1.33 15.20
CA VAL A 121 -19.31 -2.47 14.57
C VAL A 121 -19.73 -3.50 15.62
N LEU A 122 -18.85 -3.83 16.56
CA LEU A 122 -19.12 -4.78 17.64
C LEU A 122 -20.31 -4.34 18.50
N LEU A 123 -20.36 -3.05 18.86
CA LEU A 123 -21.48 -2.47 19.61
C LEU A 123 -22.80 -2.57 18.83
N LEU A 124 -22.80 -2.26 17.53
CA LEU A 124 -23.98 -2.39 16.67
C LEU A 124 -24.46 -3.83 16.50
N LEU A 125 -23.54 -4.78 16.56
CA LEU A 125 -23.83 -6.22 16.52
C LEU A 125 -24.05 -6.83 17.91
N LYS A 126 -24.31 -6.00 18.94
CA LYS A 126 -24.63 -6.44 20.31
C LYS A 126 -23.57 -7.35 20.92
N GLY A 127 -22.29 -7.08 20.65
CA GLY A 127 -21.17 -7.85 21.21
C GLY A 127 -20.91 -9.19 20.51
N LYS A 128 -21.57 -9.47 19.37
CA LYS A 128 -21.31 -10.66 18.55
C LYS A 128 -19.95 -10.54 17.83
N VAL A 129 -18.89 -10.96 18.53
CA VAL A 129 -17.48 -10.80 18.10
C VAL A 129 -17.22 -11.47 16.75
N LYS A 130 -17.66 -12.71 16.56
CA LYS A 130 -17.41 -13.47 15.32
C LYS A 130 -18.00 -12.77 14.10
N GLU A 131 -19.21 -12.25 14.22
CA GLU A 131 -19.92 -11.53 13.18
C GLU A 131 -19.30 -10.15 12.93
N ALA A 132 -18.85 -9.46 13.98
CA ALA A 132 -18.12 -8.20 13.85
C ALA A 132 -16.78 -8.38 13.12
N THR A 133 -15.99 -9.38 13.49
CA THR A 133 -14.74 -9.73 12.80
C THR A 133 -15.03 -10.08 11.35
N CYS A 134 -15.99 -10.98 11.09
CA CYS A 134 -16.35 -11.39 9.73
C CYS A 134 -16.84 -10.20 8.88
N PHE A 135 -17.64 -9.29 9.45
CA PHE A 135 -18.09 -8.08 8.78
C PHE A 135 -16.92 -7.18 8.41
N CYS A 136 -16.05 -6.84 9.38
CA CYS A 136 -14.93 -5.93 9.16
C CYS A 136 -13.89 -6.51 8.20
N ASP A 137 -13.58 -7.81 8.31
CA ASP A 137 -12.65 -8.50 7.42
C ASP A 137 -13.21 -8.56 5.99
N CYS A 138 -14.48 -8.95 5.83
CA CYS A 138 -15.13 -9.01 4.53
C CYS A 138 -15.16 -7.62 3.87
N ALA A 139 -15.62 -6.60 4.59
CA ALA A 139 -15.66 -5.23 4.10
C ALA A 139 -14.27 -4.74 3.66
N SER A 140 -13.25 -4.96 4.51
CA SER A 140 -11.87 -4.51 4.26
C SER A 140 -11.25 -5.21 3.05
N VAL A 141 -11.37 -6.54 2.99
CA VAL A 141 -10.80 -7.35 1.90
C VAL A 141 -11.48 -7.04 0.57
N VAL A 142 -12.80 -6.94 0.54
CA VAL A 142 -13.55 -6.60 -0.67
C VAL A 142 -13.19 -5.19 -1.14
N ALA A 143 -13.23 -4.21 -0.24
CA ALA A 143 -12.86 -2.84 -0.55
C ALA A 143 -11.43 -2.72 -1.08
N TRP A 144 -10.45 -3.39 -0.44
CA TRP A 144 -9.07 -3.33 -0.88
C TRP A 144 -8.86 -3.98 -2.26
N ASN A 145 -9.52 -5.11 -2.51
CA ASN A 145 -9.46 -5.77 -3.82
C ASN A 145 -10.03 -4.86 -4.92
N ILE A 146 -11.17 -4.21 -4.68
CA ILE A 146 -11.76 -3.27 -5.65
C ILE A 146 -10.86 -2.06 -5.84
N PHE A 147 -10.30 -1.49 -4.77
CA PHE A 147 -9.32 -0.40 -4.87
C PHE A 147 -8.15 -0.80 -5.77
N TYR A 148 -7.57 -1.98 -5.56
CA TYR A 148 -6.40 -2.43 -6.31
C TYR A 148 -6.71 -2.70 -7.78
N GLU A 149 -7.87 -3.29 -8.07
CA GLU A 149 -8.25 -3.68 -9.43
C GLU A 149 -8.88 -2.54 -10.23
N GLU A 150 -9.58 -1.61 -9.59
CA GLU A 150 -10.29 -0.53 -10.31
C GLU A 150 -9.52 0.78 -10.20
N ILE A 151 -9.29 1.29 -8.99
CA ILE A 151 -8.66 2.61 -8.82
C ILE A 151 -7.17 2.56 -9.19
N TRP A 152 -6.42 1.63 -8.61
CA TRP A 152 -4.98 1.55 -8.85
C TRP A 152 -4.65 1.14 -10.28
N ARG A 153 -5.43 0.22 -10.89
CA ARG A 153 -5.27 -0.17 -12.30
C ARG A 153 -5.51 1.01 -13.24
N ILE A 154 -6.64 1.71 -13.10
CA ILE A 154 -6.98 2.87 -13.92
C ILE A 154 -5.89 3.94 -13.80
N ARG A 155 -5.44 4.23 -12.58
CA ARG A 155 -4.33 5.16 -12.35
C ARG A 155 -3.06 4.74 -13.10
N CYS A 156 -2.70 3.46 -13.06
CA CYS A 156 -1.53 2.95 -13.78
C CYS A 156 -1.68 3.13 -15.31
N GLU A 157 -2.87 2.94 -15.85
CA GLU A 157 -3.15 3.17 -17.27
C GLU A 157 -3.06 4.65 -17.65
N ASP A 158 -3.62 5.54 -16.82
CA ASP A 158 -3.50 6.99 -16.99
C ASP A 158 -2.03 7.44 -16.98
N MET A 159 -1.23 6.90 -16.05
CA MET A 159 0.20 7.16 -15.98
C MET A 159 0.93 6.71 -17.25
N ILE A 160 0.65 5.51 -17.76
CA ILE A 160 1.26 5.01 -19.00
C ILE A 160 0.89 5.90 -20.19
N LYS A 161 -0.38 6.35 -20.29
CA LYS A 161 -0.82 7.27 -21.34
C LYS A 161 -0.09 8.60 -21.26
N TRP A 162 -0.04 9.20 -20.06
CA TRP A 162 0.66 10.46 -19.83
C TRP A 162 2.16 10.36 -20.16
N GLU A 163 2.83 9.28 -19.76
CA GLU A 163 4.25 9.05 -20.06
C GLU A 163 4.50 9.02 -21.57
N LYS A 164 3.67 8.29 -22.33
CA LYS A 164 3.76 8.24 -23.79
C LYS A 164 3.58 9.63 -24.41
N SER A 165 2.59 10.41 -23.96
CA SER A 165 2.35 11.77 -24.43
C SER A 165 3.50 12.74 -24.10
N ASN A 166 4.31 12.44 -23.09
CA ASN A 166 5.50 13.22 -22.71
C ASN A 166 6.81 12.63 -23.26
N GLY A 167 6.73 11.67 -24.19
CA GLY A 167 7.91 11.04 -24.79
C GLY A 167 8.72 10.16 -23.85
N ILE A 168 8.18 9.81 -22.67
CA ILE A 168 8.85 8.96 -21.68
C ILE A 168 8.64 7.51 -22.07
N CYS A 169 9.70 6.86 -22.55
CA CYS A 169 9.70 5.47 -22.92
C CYS A 169 10.26 4.57 -21.81
N ARG A 170 10.17 3.25 -22.02
CA ARG A 170 10.70 2.28 -21.06
C ARG A 170 12.22 2.41 -20.90
N ARG A 171 12.98 2.71 -21.96
CA ARG A 171 14.45 2.82 -21.93
C ARG A 171 14.92 3.91 -20.98
N ASP A 172 14.28 5.08 -21.01
CA ASP A 172 14.61 6.22 -20.16
C ASP A 172 14.60 5.83 -18.67
N LYS A 173 13.63 5.00 -18.28
CA LYS A 173 13.48 4.52 -16.90
C LYS A 173 14.64 3.63 -16.44
N PHE A 174 15.37 2.97 -17.35
CA PHE A 174 16.49 2.06 -17.02
C PHE A 174 17.88 2.69 -17.20
N GLU A 175 18.04 3.65 -18.12
CA GLU A 175 19.37 4.10 -18.57
C GLU A 175 20.25 4.73 -17.47
N ASN A 176 19.68 5.42 -16.48
CA ASN A 176 20.48 6.02 -15.40
C ASN A 176 21.03 5.03 -14.35
N LYS A 177 20.55 3.78 -14.29
CA LYS A 177 21.17 2.78 -13.39
C LYS A 177 22.55 2.32 -13.89
N ARG A 178 22.83 2.48 -15.19
CA ARG A 178 24.12 2.07 -15.80
C ARG A 178 25.24 3.10 -15.61
N LYS A 179 24.93 4.34 -15.20
CA LYS A 179 25.93 5.40 -14.98
C LYS A 179 26.63 5.36 -13.61
N LYS A 180 26.49 4.28 -12.82
CA LYS A 180 27.36 4.02 -11.66
C LYS A 180 28.28 2.85 -11.98
N ASN A 181 29.42 3.21 -12.58
CA ASN A 181 30.62 2.44 -12.88
C ASN A 181 30.42 1.23 -13.82
N PRO A 182 31.10 1.18 -14.98
CA PRO A 182 31.43 -0.11 -15.56
C PRO A 182 32.38 -0.79 -14.58
N LYS A 183 31.85 -1.55 -13.63
CA LYS A 183 32.66 -2.56 -12.95
C LYS A 183 32.99 -3.58 -14.01
N ASP A 184 34.20 -3.50 -14.54
CA ASP A 184 34.78 -4.50 -15.40
C ASP A 184 34.77 -5.84 -14.65
N PRO A 185 33.95 -6.82 -15.07
CA PRO A 185 33.85 -8.12 -14.40
C PRO A 185 35.20 -8.83 -14.34
N ARG A 186 36.10 -8.54 -15.29
CA ARG A 186 37.42 -9.17 -15.38
C ARG A 186 38.35 -8.69 -14.27
N LYS A 187 38.24 -7.42 -13.83
CA LYS A 187 39.05 -6.88 -12.72
C LYS A 187 38.65 -7.44 -11.35
N ASP A 188 37.37 -7.71 -11.13
CA ASP A 188 36.88 -8.29 -9.86
C ASP A 188 37.15 -9.81 -9.76
N GLN A 189 37.20 -10.53 -10.89
CA GLN A 189 37.63 -11.94 -10.92
C GLN A 189 39.14 -12.09 -10.71
N LEU A 190 39.97 -11.32 -11.43
CA LEU A 190 41.43 -11.37 -11.28
C LEU A 190 41.87 -11.03 -9.84
N LYS A 191 41.24 -10.01 -9.23
CA LYS A 191 41.51 -9.67 -7.82
C LYS A 191 41.08 -10.76 -6.85
N LYS A 192 40.03 -11.53 -7.11
CA LYS A 192 39.59 -12.62 -6.22
C LYS A 192 40.49 -13.85 -6.31
N GLU A 193 41.07 -14.11 -7.47
CA GLU A 193 42.00 -15.23 -7.69
C GLU A 193 43.39 -14.97 -7.09
N LEU A 194 43.84 -13.70 -7.09
CA LEU A 194 45.12 -13.26 -6.51
C LEU A 194 45.13 -13.10 -4.98
N LEU A 195 43.98 -13.22 -4.29
CA LEU A 195 43.93 -13.11 -2.83
C LEU A 195 44.39 -14.40 -2.16
N SER A 196 45.23 -14.26 -1.13
CA SER A 196 45.59 -15.36 -0.25
C SER A 196 44.36 -15.95 0.44
N GLU A 197 44.39 -17.23 0.83
CA GLU A 197 43.28 -17.86 1.56
C GLU A 197 42.88 -17.10 2.83
N LYS A 198 43.85 -16.46 3.50
CA LYS A 198 43.61 -15.63 4.68
C LYS A 198 42.76 -14.40 4.36
N GLU A 199 43.00 -13.75 3.22
CA GLU A 199 42.22 -12.60 2.77
C GLU A 199 40.83 -13.00 2.26
N LYS A 200 40.71 -14.15 1.57
CA LYS A 200 39.40 -14.70 1.19
C LYS A 200 38.54 -15.00 2.41
N LYS A 201 39.12 -15.55 3.48
CA LYS A 201 38.43 -15.82 4.75
C LYS A 201 37.97 -14.53 5.43
N LYS A 202 38.83 -13.51 5.46
CA LYS A 202 38.50 -12.17 6.00
C LYS A 202 37.36 -11.50 5.21
N LEU A 203 37.40 -11.56 3.87
CA LEU A 203 36.35 -11.00 3.02
C LEU A 203 34.99 -11.69 3.24
N ARG A 204 34.97 -13.02 3.41
CA ARG A 204 33.75 -13.77 3.73
C ARG A 204 33.18 -13.37 5.09
N GLN A 205 34.04 -13.13 6.08
CA GLN A 205 33.65 -12.66 7.41
C GLN A 205 33.01 -11.26 7.33
N GLU A 206 33.64 -10.32 6.63
CA GLU A 206 33.11 -8.96 6.44
C GLU A 206 31.78 -8.95 5.68
N ILE A 207 31.58 -9.83 4.70
CA ILE A 207 30.29 -9.98 4.01
C ILE A 207 29.21 -10.47 4.99
N LYS A 208 29.50 -11.50 5.78
CA LYS A 208 28.55 -12.02 6.78
C LYS A 208 28.20 -10.97 7.83
N GLU A 209 29.17 -10.21 8.31
CA GLU A 209 28.96 -9.12 9.27
C GLU A 209 28.09 -8.01 8.68
N LYS A 210 28.31 -7.64 7.41
CA LYS A 210 27.46 -6.67 6.70
C LYS A 210 26.02 -7.17 6.51
N GLU A 211 25.86 -8.43 6.11
CA GLU A 211 24.53 -9.05 5.97
C GLU A 211 23.79 -9.12 7.31
N LEU A 212 24.49 -9.48 8.39
CA LEU A 212 23.93 -9.51 9.74
C LEU A 212 23.54 -8.11 10.23
N ALA A 213 24.41 -7.13 10.02
CA ALA A 213 24.13 -5.73 10.37
C ALA A 213 22.94 -5.17 9.57
N GLU A 214 22.82 -5.52 8.28
CA GLU A 214 21.68 -5.13 7.46
C GLU A 214 20.39 -5.81 7.92
N LYS A 215 20.47 -7.10 8.30
CA LYS A 215 19.32 -7.83 8.87
C LYS A 215 18.84 -7.19 10.17
N CYS A 216 19.74 -6.92 11.11
CA CYS A 216 19.41 -6.26 12.39
C CYS A 216 18.81 -4.86 12.16
N ARG A 217 19.35 -4.06 11.23
CA ARG A 217 18.73 -2.78 10.85
C ARG A 217 17.31 -2.94 10.30
N ARG A 218 17.05 -3.96 9.48
CA ARG A 218 15.71 -4.23 8.94
C ARG A 218 14.73 -4.64 10.03
N GLU A 219 15.15 -5.45 10.99
CA GLU A 219 14.34 -5.87 12.14
C GLU A 219 13.97 -4.66 13.00
N LYS A 220 14.95 -3.82 13.36
CA LYS A 220 14.68 -2.58 14.13
C LYS A 220 13.69 -1.64 13.42
N LEU A 221 13.85 -1.43 12.11
CA LEU A 221 12.92 -0.61 11.32
C LEU A 221 11.51 -1.22 11.27
N LEU A 222 11.40 -2.55 11.31
CA LEU A 222 10.12 -3.23 11.34
C LEU A 222 9.44 -3.08 12.71
N GLU A 223 10.19 -3.22 13.80
CA GLU A 223 9.71 -3.00 15.18
C GLU A 223 9.18 -1.56 15.34
N GLU A 224 9.99 -0.55 14.99
CA GLU A 224 9.58 0.86 15.04
C GLU A 224 8.33 1.14 14.19
N PHE A 225 8.16 0.42 13.08
CA PHE A 225 6.97 0.54 12.23
C PHE A 225 5.73 -0.08 12.90
N ILE A 226 5.88 -1.27 13.50
CA ILE A 226 4.80 -1.95 14.23
C ILE A 226 4.37 -1.12 15.45
N GLU A 227 5.31 -0.59 16.23
CA GLU A 227 5.02 0.28 17.37
C GLU A 227 4.18 1.50 16.97
N LYS A 228 4.51 2.14 15.83
CA LYS A 228 3.74 3.25 15.30
C LYS A 228 2.32 2.86 14.90
N LEU A 229 2.11 1.65 14.38
CA LEU A 229 0.78 1.16 14.04
C LEU A 229 -0.04 0.90 15.31
N ILE A 230 0.56 0.25 16.31
CA ILE A 230 -0.06 -0.01 17.62
C ILE A 230 -0.44 1.30 18.31
N ALA A 231 0.48 2.27 18.38
CA ALA A 231 0.24 3.57 18.99
C ALA A 231 -0.90 4.36 18.31
N LYS A 232 -1.16 4.11 17.02
CA LYS A 232 -2.26 4.71 16.27
C LYS A 232 -3.57 3.90 16.33
N GLY A 233 -3.56 2.72 16.96
CA GLY A 233 -4.69 1.80 16.94
C GLY A 233 -5.02 1.27 15.54
N GLU A 234 -4.02 1.19 14.65
CA GLU A 234 -4.17 0.72 13.28
C GLU A 234 -3.74 -0.74 13.17
N LYS A 235 -4.64 -1.61 12.70
CA LYS A 235 -4.39 -3.06 12.57
C LYS A 235 -4.44 -3.48 11.10
N PRO A 236 -3.48 -4.28 10.60
CA PRO A 236 -3.55 -4.86 9.27
C PRO A 236 -4.69 -5.88 9.14
N PHE A 237 -5.65 -5.66 8.23
CA PHE A 237 -6.83 -6.52 8.12
C PHE A 237 -6.52 -7.96 7.62
N TRP A 238 -5.33 -8.23 7.08
CA TRP A 238 -4.92 -9.60 6.68
C TRP A 238 -4.35 -10.42 7.84
N TYR A 239 -4.20 -9.83 9.02
CA TYR A 239 -3.75 -10.54 10.21
C TYR A 239 -4.92 -11.03 11.09
N GLY A 240 -6.16 -10.77 10.67
CA GLY A 240 -7.38 -11.00 11.45
C GLY A 240 -7.61 -9.89 12.48
N LEU A 241 -8.87 -9.52 12.71
CA LEU A 241 -9.30 -8.55 13.72
C LEU A 241 -9.75 -9.21 15.02
#